data_AF-A0A9X0K459-F1
#
_entry.id   AF-A0A9X0K459-F1
#
_cell.length_a   1.000
_cell.length_b   1.000
_cell.length_c   1.000
_cell.angle_alpha   90.00
_cell.angle_beta   90.00
_cell.angle_gamma   90.00
#
_symmetry.space_group_name_H-M   'P 1'
#
loop_
_entity.id
_entity.type
_entity.pdbx_description
1 polymer ?
#
loop_
_entity_poly.entity_id
_entity_poly.type
_entity_poly.pdbx_seq_one_letter_code
_entity_poly.pdbx_strand_id
1 'polypeptide(L)'
;MTIIDPQKVPAFPVYTLKISEGRESLTLDGAQIPVLDGEDFIEAGKNAIVAKLTSHNLGMVRARAIDEFSGQAWDMIIAATGEVLDLTEQQEAEQAAKARKQRRNKRLMIAGVSTLAVLALGGLGTAVVIANQPAATVPAYTPQGVGATLPAAPPPQHSATAAWSHPTRADATVNMISPDRLLTADPEGTVTGRNPSTGQPVWRGDKAPEDLASIHQGTWAGKPVYAAAERNELRLWPVEMPYDTPSVAPTSIGLEPGQTARTDTHTPYIELGDWYIRVPDRAGTLHDVMIPPGSTVLDVAADGTITTISATKIYTLDNTGKILEEKNFTAPDGATKYPVRVWLLDDTHALLAWDDTERIMGVMNTSTGSMLFSGTPRAIPTATEPLLVDKEAKTAAIGSVGISYNDQAALIDLPTADLSAIHGNLIYANSNNGPVTLDLRKPEAEPKTWANYRAEDPAPALVTDDAVYLVATQLDNTTVYRSNREQ
;
A
#
# COMPACT_ATOMS: atom_id res chain seq x y z
N MET A 1 -9.53 -8.77 -52.92
CA MET A 1 -9.65 -7.83 -51.79
C MET A 1 -10.01 -8.66 -50.58
N THR A 2 -9.08 -8.80 -49.65
CA THR A 2 -9.23 -9.68 -48.48
C THR A 2 -9.65 -8.77 -47.33
N ILE A 3 -10.94 -8.75 -47.00
CA ILE A 3 -11.45 -7.86 -45.96
C ILE A 3 -10.83 -8.27 -44.62
N ILE A 4 -10.02 -7.38 -44.03
CA ILE A 4 -9.41 -7.57 -42.70
C ILE A 4 -10.54 -7.54 -41.65
N ASP A 5 -10.71 -8.64 -40.92
CA ASP A 5 -11.67 -8.78 -39.82
C ASP A 5 -10.93 -8.64 -38.46
N PRO A 6 -11.02 -7.49 -37.76
CA PRO A 6 -10.25 -7.21 -36.55
C PRO A 6 -10.47 -8.20 -35.40
N GLN A 7 -11.63 -8.86 -35.36
CA GLN A 7 -11.98 -9.82 -34.30
C GLN A 7 -11.34 -11.20 -34.50
N LYS A 8 -10.84 -11.47 -35.71
CA LYS A 8 -10.15 -12.74 -36.05
C LYS A 8 -8.64 -12.62 -35.99
N VAL A 9 -8.10 -11.42 -35.78
CA VAL A 9 -6.66 -11.20 -35.60
C VAL A 9 -6.32 -11.39 -34.11
N PRO A 10 -5.48 -12.39 -33.77
CA PRO A 10 -5.05 -12.65 -32.40
C PRO A 10 -4.53 -11.38 -31.71
N ALA A 11 -4.77 -11.27 -30.40
CA ALA A 11 -4.31 -10.12 -29.61
C ALA A 11 -2.77 -10.05 -29.51
N PHE A 12 -2.09 -11.19 -29.68
CA PHE A 12 -0.64 -11.34 -29.64
C PHE A 12 -0.14 -12.25 -30.77
N PRO A 13 1.10 -12.05 -31.25
CA PRO A 13 2.07 -11.02 -30.86
C PRO A 13 1.66 -9.61 -31.34
N VAL A 14 2.16 -8.56 -30.68
CA VAL A 14 2.03 -7.17 -31.15
C VAL A 14 3.41 -6.69 -31.56
N TYR A 15 3.55 -6.23 -32.80
CA TYR A 15 4.81 -5.69 -33.28
C TYR A 15 4.89 -4.20 -33.04
N THR A 16 5.96 -3.74 -32.38
CA THR A 16 6.14 -2.35 -32.01
C THR A 16 7.15 -1.70 -32.93
N LEU A 17 6.68 -0.75 -33.73
CA LEU A 17 7.51 0.09 -34.58
C LEU A 17 7.79 1.40 -33.86
N LYS A 18 9.06 1.78 -33.72
CA LYS A 18 9.45 3.06 -33.12
C LYS A 18 10.20 3.91 -34.13
N ILE A 19 9.75 5.15 -34.27
CA ILE A 19 10.39 6.18 -35.09
C ILE A 19 11.14 7.11 -34.14
N SER A 20 12.46 7.21 -34.29
CA SER A 20 13.29 8.02 -33.39
C SER A 20 13.06 9.51 -33.58
N GLU A 21 13.44 10.29 -32.57
CA GLU A 21 13.44 11.75 -32.62
C GLU A 21 14.18 12.25 -33.88
N GLY A 22 13.58 13.17 -34.63
CA GLY A 22 14.13 13.67 -35.91
C GLY A 22 13.94 12.75 -37.12
N ARG A 23 13.27 11.59 -36.99
CA ARG A 23 13.11 10.56 -38.05
C ARG A 23 14.44 10.07 -38.62
N GLU A 24 15.48 9.98 -37.79
CA GLU A 24 16.80 9.54 -38.24
C GLU A 24 16.96 8.01 -38.21
N SER A 25 16.11 7.29 -37.47
CA SER A 25 16.15 5.84 -37.38
C SER A 25 14.78 5.21 -37.14
N LEU A 26 14.65 3.96 -37.57
CA LEU A 26 13.43 3.16 -37.46
C LEU A 26 13.77 1.82 -36.82
N THR A 27 13.02 1.41 -35.81
CA THR A 27 13.21 0.10 -35.17
C THR A 27 11.90 -0.68 -35.09
N LEU A 28 12.00 -2.01 -35.18
CA LEU A 28 10.90 -2.95 -35.03
C LEU A 28 11.22 -3.95 -33.91
N ASP A 29 10.47 -3.89 -32.82
CA ASP A 29 10.71 -4.65 -31.59
C ASP A 29 12.17 -4.53 -31.11
N GLY A 30 12.75 -3.34 -31.24
CA GLY A 30 14.13 -3.02 -30.84
C GLY A 30 15.21 -3.35 -31.88
N ALA A 31 14.88 -4.01 -33.00
CA ALA A 31 15.83 -4.26 -34.09
C ALA A 31 15.81 -3.10 -35.10
N GLN A 32 16.99 -2.61 -35.50
CA GLN A 32 17.10 -1.51 -36.46
C GLN A 32 16.68 -1.94 -37.87
N ILE A 33 15.81 -1.15 -38.50
CA ILE A 33 15.39 -1.32 -39.88
C ILE A 33 16.26 -0.42 -40.75
N PRO A 34 17.03 -0.97 -41.72
CA PRO A 34 17.71 -0.15 -42.70
C PRO A 34 16.67 0.52 -43.61
N VAL A 35 16.71 1.85 -43.69
CA VAL A 35 15.90 2.65 -44.61
C VAL A 35 16.78 3.02 -45.80
N LEU A 36 16.36 2.69 -47.03
CA LEU A 36 17.15 3.00 -48.22
C LEU A 36 17.07 4.49 -48.56
N ASP A 37 18.12 5.03 -49.19
CA ASP A 37 18.17 6.43 -49.60
C ASP A 37 16.98 6.77 -50.53
N GLY A 38 16.07 7.62 -50.05
CA GLY A 38 14.85 8.04 -50.76
C GLY A 38 13.59 7.21 -50.49
N GLU A 39 13.65 6.21 -49.59
CA GLU A 39 12.49 5.44 -49.13
C GLU A 39 11.75 6.15 -47.99
N ASP A 40 10.42 6.13 -48.00
CA ASP A 40 9.61 6.69 -46.91
C ASP A 40 9.68 5.77 -45.67
N PHE A 41 9.90 6.36 -44.49
CA PHE A 41 10.00 5.65 -43.21
C PHE A 41 8.77 4.81 -42.91
N ILE A 42 7.59 5.28 -43.34
CA ILE A 42 6.33 4.54 -43.17
C ILE A 42 6.30 3.28 -44.05
N GLU A 43 6.79 3.38 -45.29
CA GLU A 43 6.88 2.24 -46.19
C GLU A 43 7.95 1.23 -45.76
N ALA A 44 9.13 1.71 -45.34
CA ALA A 44 10.19 0.86 -44.79
C ALA A 44 9.70 0.09 -43.54
N GLY A 45 8.95 0.75 -42.66
CA GLY A 45 8.37 0.14 -41.47
C GLY A 45 7.32 -0.93 -41.79
N LYS A 46 6.43 -0.63 -42.74
CA LYS A 46 5.43 -1.58 -43.25
C LYS A 46 6.11 -2.81 -43.86
N ASN A 47 7.12 -2.60 -44.70
CA ASN A 47 7.85 -3.68 -45.37
C ASN A 47 8.57 -4.58 -44.36
N ALA A 48 9.17 -4.00 -43.31
CA ALA A 48 9.81 -4.76 -42.24
C ALA A 48 8.80 -5.60 -41.42
N ILE A 49 7.62 -5.05 -41.13
CA ILE A 49 6.54 -5.77 -40.46
C ILE A 49 6.04 -6.93 -41.34
N VAL A 50 5.85 -6.70 -42.64
CA VAL A 50 5.44 -7.75 -43.60
C VAL A 50 6.50 -8.84 -43.74
N ALA A 51 7.78 -8.49 -43.77
CA ALA A 51 8.88 -9.45 -43.82
C ALA A 51 8.91 -10.32 -42.55
N LYS A 52 8.71 -9.72 -41.37
CA LYS A 52 8.66 -10.43 -40.08
C LYS A 52 7.40 -11.31 -39.95
N LEU A 53 6.26 -10.82 -40.41
CA LEU A 53 5.01 -11.58 -40.52
C LEU A 53 5.21 -12.84 -41.37
N THR A 54 5.83 -12.69 -42.53
CA THR A 54 6.06 -13.78 -43.49
C THR A 54 7.04 -14.81 -42.94
N SER A 55 8.13 -14.38 -42.29
CA SER A 55 9.09 -15.30 -41.67
C SER A 55 8.49 -16.10 -40.50
N HIS A 56 7.49 -15.53 -39.81
CA HIS A 56 6.78 -16.18 -38.71
C HIS A 56 5.54 -16.98 -39.17
N ASN A 57 5.28 -17.08 -40.48
CA ASN A 57 4.09 -17.72 -41.07
C ASN A 57 2.75 -17.17 -40.53
N LEU A 58 2.70 -15.88 -40.19
CA LEU A 58 1.51 -15.20 -39.72
C LEU A 58 0.81 -14.46 -40.87
N GLY A 59 -0.49 -14.67 -41.03
CA GLY A 59 -1.27 -14.01 -42.08
C GLY A 59 -1.56 -12.53 -41.82
N MET A 60 -1.74 -12.15 -40.55
CA MET A 60 -2.03 -10.78 -40.08
C MET A 60 -1.54 -10.61 -38.63
N VAL A 61 -1.15 -9.40 -38.23
CA VAL A 61 -0.71 -9.08 -36.86
C VAL A 61 -1.19 -7.70 -36.45
N ARG A 62 -1.33 -7.49 -35.14
CA ARG A 62 -1.51 -6.15 -34.57
C ARG A 62 -0.13 -5.48 -34.47
N ALA A 63 -0.04 -4.24 -34.92
CA ALA A 63 1.16 -3.44 -34.83
C ALA A 63 0.86 -2.12 -34.11
N ARG A 64 1.82 -1.65 -33.34
CA ARG A 64 1.79 -0.34 -32.69
C ARG A 64 2.93 0.49 -33.23
N ALA A 65 2.63 1.59 -33.90
CA ALA A 65 3.62 2.57 -34.30
C ALA A 65 3.69 3.67 -33.24
N ILE A 66 4.89 3.99 -32.76
CA ILE A 66 5.14 5.04 -31.78
C ILE A 66 6.08 6.06 -32.42
N ASP A 67 5.63 7.30 -32.49
CA ASP A 67 6.48 8.44 -32.84
C ASP A 67 7.04 9.04 -31.54
N GLU A 68 8.34 8.86 -31.32
CA GLU A 68 8.99 9.30 -30.08
C GLU A 68 9.05 10.83 -29.97
N PHE A 69 8.94 11.56 -31.09
CA PHE A 69 8.93 13.03 -31.08
C PHE A 69 7.59 13.61 -30.58
N SER A 70 6.47 13.07 -31.05
CA SER A 70 5.13 13.55 -30.68
C SER A 70 4.53 12.80 -29.48
N GLY A 71 5.13 11.67 -29.09
CA GLY A 71 4.59 10.75 -28.09
C GLY A 71 3.29 10.06 -28.53
N GLN A 72 2.90 10.21 -29.79
CA GLN A 72 1.68 9.60 -30.33
C GLN A 72 1.92 8.15 -30.69
N ALA A 73 0.92 7.31 -30.38
CA ALA A 73 0.91 5.91 -30.72
C ALA A 73 -0.31 5.57 -31.58
N TRP A 74 -0.09 4.85 -32.67
CA TRP A 74 -1.13 4.37 -33.57
C TRP A 74 -1.19 2.85 -33.53
N ASP A 75 -2.35 2.32 -33.17
CA ASP A 75 -2.63 0.88 -33.21
C ASP A 75 -3.25 0.51 -34.55
N MET A 76 -2.65 -0.46 -35.24
CA MET A 76 -3.07 -0.90 -36.57
C MET A 76 -3.02 -2.42 -36.69
N ILE A 77 -3.70 -2.95 -37.71
CA ILE A 77 -3.54 -4.35 -38.13
C ILE A 77 -2.88 -4.36 -39.51
N ILE A 78 -1.82 -5.13 -39.64
CA ILE A 78 -1.08 -5.27 -40.90
C ILE A 78 -1.16 -6.73 -41.36
N ALA A 79 -1.59 -6.92 -42.61
CA ALA A 79 -1.61 -8.22 -43.28
C ALA A 79 -0.29 -8.52 -43.99
N ALA A 80 0.03 -9.81 -44.15
CA ALA A 80 1.21 -10.24 -44.94
C ALA A 80 1.15 -9.82 -46.42
N THR A 81 -0.02 -9.37 -46.91
CA THR A 81 -0.20 -8.77 -48.23
C THR A 81 0.17 -7.28 -48.30
N GLY A 82 0.53 -6.66 -47.17
CA GLY A 82 0.83 -5.23 -47.05
C GLY A 82 -0.39 -4.32 -46.86
N GLU A 83 -1.58 -4.90 -46.70
CA GLU A 83 -2.81 -4.17 -46.40
C GLU A 83 -2.83 -3.75 -44.92
N VAL A 84 -3.16 -2.47 -44.66
CA VAL A 84 -3.15 -1.87 -43.32
C VAL A 84 -4.56 -1.42 -42.96
N LEU A 85 -5.03 -1.83 -41.79
CA LEU A 85 -6.27 -1.34 -41.20
C LEU A 85 -5.92 -0.49 -39.97
N ASP A 86 -6.23 0.80 -40.04
CA ASP A 86 -6.10 1.74 -38.93
C ASP A 86 -7.28 1.53 -37.95
N LEU A 87 -6.97 1.32 -36.67
CA LEU A 87 -7.98 1.06 -35.64
C LEU A 87 -8.36 2.33 -34.84
N THR A 88 -7.83 3.51 -35.18
CA THR A 88 -8.10 4.76 -34.45
C THR A 88 -9.59 5.12 -34.40
N GLU A 89 -10.31 5.08 -35.53
CA GLU A 89 -11.77 5.38 -35.54
C GLU A 89 -12.61 4.30 -34.82
N GLN A 90 -12.18 3.03 -34.86
CA GLN A 90 -12.85 1.94 -34.14
C GLN A 90 -12.58 1.98 -32.63
N GLN A 91 -11.41 2.47 -32.19
CA GLN A 91 -11.11 2.70 -30.79
C GLN A 91 -11.89 3.89 -30.23
N GLU A 92 -12.06 4.98 -30.98
CA GLU A 92 -12.93 6.10 -30.58
C GLU A 92 -14.41 5.68 -30.54
N ALA A 93 -14.88 4.88 -31.50
CA ALA A 93 -16.23 4.34 -31.52
C ALA A 93 -16.47 3.29 -30.42
N GLU A 94 -15.48 2.42 -30.12
CA GLU A 94 -15.53 1.49 -28.99
C GLU A 94 -15.40 2.21 -27.64
N GLN A 95 -14.62 3.28 -27.52
CA GLN A 95 -14.55 4.10 -26.31
C GLN A 95 -15.83 4.88 -26.10
N ALA A 96 -16.46 5.42 -27.16
CA ALA A 96 -17.77 6.06 -27.09
C ALA A 96 -18.89 5.06 -26.80
N ALA A 97 -18.81 3.83 -27.35
CA ALA A 97 -19.74 2.75 -27.06
C ALA A 97 -19.54 2.17 -25.65
N LYS A 98 -18.29 2.00 -25.18
CA LYS A 98 -17.94 1.63 -23.80
C LYS A 98 -18.34 2.72 -22.82
N ALA A 99 -18.21 4.01 -23.16
CA ALA A 99 -18.70 5.14 -22.36
C ALA A 99 -20.24 5.19 -22.29
N ARG A 100 -20.95 4.91 -23.41
CA ARG A 100 -22.43 4.80 -23.42
C ARG A 100 -22.92 3.55 -22.66
N LYS A 101 -22.22 2.42 -22.78
CA LYS A 101 -22.53 1.16 -22.08
C LYS A 101 -22.17 1.25 -20.59
N GLN A 102 -21.09 1.96 -20.22
CA GLN A 102 -20.76 2.32 -18.83
C GLN A 102 -21.75 3.33 -18.26
N ARG A 103 -22.21 4.35 -19.00
CA ARG A 103 -23.28 5.25 -18.51
C ARG A 103 -24.60 4.52 -18.27
N ARG A 104 -24.93 3.55 -19.12
CA ARG A 104 -26.15 2.72 -18.96
C ARG A 104 -26.03 1.68 -17.84
N ASN A 105 -24.84 1.10 -17.63
CA ASN A 105 -24.59 0.18 -16.52
C ASN A 105 -24.35 0.90 -15.18
N LYS A 106 -23.79 2.13 -15.18
CA LYS A 106 -23.69 2.99 -13.98
C LYS A 106 -25.06 3.48 -13.50
N ARG A 107 -26.03 3.69 -14.41
CA ARG A 107 -27.42 3.99 -14.03
C ARG A 107 -28.19 2.81 -13.42
N LEU A 108 -27.72 1.57 -13.60
CA LEU A 108 -28.27 0.39 -12.90
C LEU A 108 -27.47 0.02 -11.65
N MET A 109 -26.31 0.64 -11.39
CA MET A 109 -25.45 0.32 -10.24
C MET A 109 -25.48 1.42 -9.16
N ILE A 110 -26.53 2.25 -9.15
CA ILE A 110 -26.81 3.24 -8.10
C ILE A 110 -28.27 3.01 -7.67
N ALA A 111 -28.51 1.85 -7.06
CA ALA A 111 -29.75 1.52 -6.38
C ALA A 111 -29.43 0.49 -5.29
N GLY A 112 -28.67 0.92 -4.29
CA GLY A 112 -28.39 0.06 -3.15
C GLY A 112 -27.28 0.59 -2.27
N VAL A 113 -27.54 1.70 -1.57
CA VAL A 113 -27.23 1.91 -0.14
C VAL A 113 -27.93 3.21 0.29
N SER A 114 -28.95 3.10 1.14
CA SER A 114 -29.22 4.07 2.21
C SER A 114 -30.36 3.54 3.10
N THR A 115 -29.93 2.89 4.18
CA THR A 115 -30.49 2.93 5.54
C THR A 115 -31.88 3.55 5.74
N LEU A 116 -32.77 2.74 6.34
CA LEU A 116 -33.99 3.14 7.04
C LEU A 116 -33.74 4.32 8.00
N ALA A 117 -34.21 5.50 7.63
CA ALA A 117 -34.39 6.62 8.55
C ALA A 117 -35.90 6.81 8.84
N VAL A 118 -36.21 6.66 10.12
CA VAL A 118 -37.45 6.91 10.85
C VAL A 118 -38.48 7.82 10.17
N LEU A 119 -39.67 7.27 9.90
CA LEU A 119 -40.91 8.01 9.64
C LEU A 119 -41.35 8.76 10.90
N ALA A 120 -41.28 10.09 10.87
CA ALA A 120 -42.05 10.95 11.77
C ALA A 120 -42.61 12.15 11.00
N LEU A 121 -43.94 12.32 11.13
CA LEU A 121 -44.79 13.45 10.69
C LEU A 121 -45.03 13.48 9.16
N GLY A 122 -46.23 13.39 8.60
CA GLY A 122 -47.57 13.72 9.06
C GLY A 122 -48.22 14.63 7.98
N GLY A 123 -49.25 14.16 7.27
CA GLY A 123 -50.08 15.03 6.42
C GLY A 123 -50.39 14.53 4.99
N LEU A 124 -51.52 13.83 4.86
CA LEU A 124 -52.50 13.84 3.76
C LEU A 124 -52.04 14.00 2.28
N GLY A 125 -52.08 12.87 1.55
CA GLY A 125 -52.93 12.76 0.35
C GLY A 125 -52.31 13.04 -1.02
N THR A 126 -51.67 12.03 -1.63
CA THR A 126 -51.86 11.63 -3.04
C THR A 126 -51.16 10.29 -3.28
N ALA A 127 -51.92 9.26 -3.67
CA ALA A 127 -51.36 7.94 -4.01
C ALA A 127 -50.68 8.00 -5.39
N VAL A 128 -49.36 8.10 -5.41
CA VAL A 128 -48.57 7.83 -6.61
C VAL A 128 -48.31 6.33 -6.65
N VAL A 129 -48.92 5.65 -7.62
CA VAL A 129 -48.63 4.25 -7.92
C VAL A 129 -47.19 4.18 -8.45
N ILE A 130 -46.25 3.84 -7.59
CA ILE A 130 -44.87 3.52 -7.99
C ILE A 130 -44.92 2.13 -8.62
N ALA A 131 -44.82 2.07 -9.95
CA ALA A 131 -44.60 0.82 -10.66
C ALA A 131 -43.31 0.18 -10.15
N ASN A 132 -43.39 -1.05 -9.64
CA ASN A 132 -42.25 -1.88 -9.24
C ASN A 132 -41.30 -2.06 -10.43
N GLN A 133 -40.28 -1.22 -10.55
CA GLN A 133 -39.09 -1.56 -11.30
C GLN A 133 -38.34 -2.63 -10.48
N PRO A 134 -38.00 -3.80 -11.07
CA PRO A 134 -37.11 -4.73 -10.38
C PRO A 134 -35.81 -3.99 -10.08
N ALA A 135 -35.43 -3.98 -8.80
CA ALA A 135 -34.17 -3.39 -8.36
C ALA A 135 -33.05 -3.95 -9.25
N ALA A 136 -32.29 -3.04 -9.87
CA ALA A 136 -31.15 -3.40 -10.67
C ALA A 136 -30.16 -4.16 -9.78
N THR A 137 -30.08 -5.47 -9.94
CA THR A 137 -29.11 -6.30 -9.24
C THR A 137 -27.73 -5.98 -9.78
N VAL A 138 -26.95 -5.25 -8.98
CA VAL A 138 -25.51 -5.11 -9.18
C VAL A 138 -24.91 -6.52 -9.26
N PRO A 139 -24.26 -6.93 -10.37
CA PRO A 139 -23.60 -8.23 -10.43
C PRO A 139 -22.57 -8.31 -9.31
N ALA A 140 -22.59 -9.42 -8.57
CA ALA A 140 -21.64 -9.68 -7.50
C ALA A 140 -20.20 -9.65 -8.05
N TYR A 141 -19.29 -9.00 -7.32
CA TYR A 141 -17.88 -8.99 -7.67
C TYR A 141 -17.33 -10.42 -7.68
N THR A 142 -16.62 -10.79 -8.74
CA THR A 142 -15.94 -12.09 -8.85
C THR A 142 -14.46 -11.90 -8.55
N PRO A 143 -13.93 -12.51 -7.47
CA PRO A 143 -12.51 -12.44 -7.16
C PRO A 143 -11.65 -12.98 -8.32
N GLN A 144 -10.50 -12.35 -8.54
CA GLN A 144 -9.53 -12.80 -9.55
C GLN A 144 -8.59 -13.84 -8.96
N GLY A 145 -8.03 -14.73 -9.78
CA GLY A 145 -6.98 -15.65 -9.34
C GLY A 145 -7.42 -16.77 -8.39
N VAL A 146 -8.74 -16.98 -8.21
CA VAL A 146 -9.28 -18.05 -7.37
C VAL A 146 -8.77 -19.41 -7.84
N GLY A 147 -8.21 -20.19 -6.92
CA GLY A 147 -7.67 -21.52 -7.18
C GLY A 147 -6.31 -21.53 -7.87
N ALA A 148 -5.67 -20.37 -8.09
CA ALA A 148 -4.32 -20.32 -8.63
C ALA A 148 -3.32 -20.97 -7.66
N THR A 149 -2.38 -21.75 -8.18
CA THR A 149 -1.30 -22.33 -7.38
C THR A 149 -0.40 -21.22 -6.85
N LEU A 150 -0.08 -21.29 -5.56
CA LEU A 150 0.84 -20.32 -4.96
C LEU A 150 2.27 -20.56 -5.46
N PRO A 151 3.01 -19.49 -5.83
CA PRO A 151 4.39 -19.61 -6.27
C PRO A 151 5.36 -19.97 -5.15
N ALA A 152 4.96 -19.71 -3.91
CA ALA A 152 5.70 -19.99 -2.68
C ALA A 152 4.81 -20.79 -1.73
N ALA A 153 5.42 -21.69 -0.95
CA ALA A 153 4.67 -22.46 0.02
C ALA A 153 4.16 -21.54 1.15
N PRO A 154 2.86 -21.61 1.51
CA PRO A 154 2.34 -20.86 2.64
C PRO A 154 2.67 -21.58 3.97
N PRO A 155 2.44 -20.95 5.13
CA PRO A 155 2.49 -21.63 6.42
C PRO A 155 1.62 -22.90 6.42
N PRO A 156 2.01 -24.01 7.10
CA PRO A 156 1.32 -25.31 7.05
C PRO A 156 -0.18 -25.31 7.37
N GLN A 157 -0.71 -24.25 7.97
CA GLN A 157 -2.13 -24.10 8.30
C GLN A 157 -2.94 -23.42 7.19
N HIS A 158 -2.36 -23.19 6.01
CA HIS A 158 -2.99 -22.42 4.93
C HIS A 158 -2.96 -23.19 3.62
N SER A 159 -3.95 -22.89 2.77
CA SER A 159 -4.13 -23.60 1.51
C SER A 159 -3.01 -23.33 0.53
N ALA A 160 -2.58 -24.35 -0.22
CA ALA A 160 -1.62 -24.21 -1.31
C ALA A 160 -2.17 -23.45 -2.55
N THR A 161 -3.44 -23.03 -2.50
CA THR A 161 -4.11 -22.29 -3.57
C THR A 161 -4.60 -20.93 -3.11
N ALA A 162 -4.64 -19.98 -4.03
CA ALA A 162 -5.07 -18.62 -3.77
C ALA A 162 -6.60 -18.56 -3.63
N ALA A 163 -7.08 -17.93 -2.56
CA ALA A 163 -8.45 -17.48 -2.43
C ALA A 163 -8.74 -16.36 -3.44
N TRP A 164 -7.77 -15.50 -3.69
CA TRP A 164 -7.72 -14.56 -4.80
C TRP A 164 -6.28 -14.10 -5.03
N SER A 165 -6.00 -13.53 -6.21
CA SER A 165 -4.72 -12.88 -6.50
C SER A 165 -4.88 -11.65 -7.39
N HIS A 166 -3.95 -10.71 -7.27
CA HIS A 166 -3.91 -9.48 -8.06
C HIS A 166 -2.48 -9.08 -8.41
N PRO A 167 -2.23 -8.55 -9.63
CA PRO A 167 -0.96 -7.91 -9.95
C PRO A 167 -0.66 -6.77 -8.97
N THR A 168 0.61 -6.65 -8.58
CA THR A 168 1.09 -5.60 -7.68
C THR A 168 2.42 -5.07 -8.21
N ARG A 169 2.82 -3.87 -7.79
CA ARG A 169 4.14 -3.32 -8.11
C ARG A 169 5.23 -4.23 -7.55
N ALA A 170 6.35 -4.33 -8.26
CA ALA A 170 7.54 -4.99 -7.76
C ALA A 170 7.97 -4.38 -6.42
N ASP A 171 8.46 -5.23 -5.51
CA ASP A 171 8.90 -4.87 -4.17
C ASP A 171 7.84 -4.18 -3.29
N ALA A 172 6.56 -4.23 -3.70
CA ALA A 172 5.48 -3.67 -2.90
C ALA A 172 5.24 -4.51 -1.64
N THR A 173 5.26 -3.84 -0.50
CA THR A 173 4.71 -4.39 0.75
C THR A 173 3.18 -4.40 0.70
N VAL A 174 2.57 -5.10 1.66
CA VAL A 174 1.13 -5.10 1.88
C VAL A 174 0.86 -4.63 3.30
N ASN A 175 -0.25 -3.93 3.52
CA ASN A 175 -0.58 -3.39 4.83
C ASN A 175 -2.06 -3.60 5.15
N MET A 176 -2.36 -4.30 6.24
CA MET A 176 -3.73 -4.40 6.76
C MET A 176 -4.05 -3.16 7.58
N ILE A 177 -4.49 -2.09 6.92
CA ILE A 177 -4.74 -0.81 7.60
C ILE A 177 -6.00 -0.85 8.49
N SER A 178 -6.96 -1.72 8.16
CA SER A 178 -8.13 -2.03 8.99
C SER A 178 -8.66 -3.43 8.67
N PRO A 179 -9.50 -4.05 9.53
CA PRO A 179 -10.04 -5.40 9.29
C PRO A 179 -10.80 -5.57 7.97
N ASP A 180 -11.32 -4.47 7.42
CA ASP A 180 -12.07 -4.41 6.17
C ASP A 180 -11.25 -3.85 4.99
N ARG A 181 -9.98 -3.50 5.20
CA ARG A 181 -9.14 -2.85 4.19
C ARG A 181 -7.69 -3.29 4.22
N LEU A 182 -7.31 -4.02 3.17
CA LEU A 182 -5.93 -4.35 2.83
C LEU A 182 -5.42 -3.36 1.78
N LEU A 183 -4.28 -2.72 2.03
CA LEU A 183 -3.59 -1.88 1.07
C LEU A 183 -2.65 -2.71 0.20
N THR A 184 -2.72 -2.47 -1.11
CA THR A 184 -1.87 -3.04 -2.16
C THR A 184 -1.43 -1.92 -3.10
N ALA A 185 -0.31 -2.07 -3.79
CA ALA A 185 0.15 -1.10 -4.78
C ALA A 185 -0.03 -1.68 -6.18
N ASP A 186 -0.94 -1.14 -6.97
CA ASP A 186 -1.10 -1.58 -8.35
C ASP A 186 0.20 -1.25 -9.15
N PRO A 187 0.54 -2.01 -10.22
CA PRO A 187 1.77 -1.81 -10.99
C PRO A 187 1.99 -0.38 -11.50
N GLU A 188 0.91 0.36 -11.72
CA GLU A 188 0.90 1.75 -12.17
C GLU A 188 1.22 2.77 -11.06
N GLY A 189 1.46 2.33 -9.82
CA GLY A 189 1.81 3.19 -8.69
C GLY A 189 0.59 3.81 -7.96
N THR A 190 -0.58 3.19 -8.11
CA THR A 190 -1.79 3.54 -7.35
C THR A 190 -1.89 2.67 -6.11
N VAL A 191 -2.21 3.25 -4.95
CA VAL A 191 -2.50 2.47 -3.74
C VAL A 191 -3.97 2.08 -3.76
N THR A 192 -4.25 0.78 -3.75
CA THR A 192 -5.61 0.25 -3.77
C THR A 192 -5.92 -0.44 -2.45
N GLY A 193 -6.96 0.07 -1.77
CA GLY A 193 -7.58 -0.55 -0.61
C GLY A 193 -8.59 -1.59 -1.06
N ARG A 194 -8.40 -2.84 -0.64
CA ARG A 194 -9.17 -4.01 -1.05
C ARG A 194 -9.87 -4.62 0.15
N ASN A 195 -11.08 -5.14 -0.06
CA ASN A 195 -11.71 -6.00 0.92
C ASN A 195 -10.84 -7.27 1.08
N PRO A 196 -10.34 -7.59 2.28
CA PRO A 196 -9.42 -8.72 2.48
C PRO A 196 -10.02 -10.05 2.05
N SER A 197 -11.32 -10.27 2.27
CA SER A 197 -11.98 -11.55 1.96
C SER A 197 -12.16 -11.79 0.46
N THR A 198 -12.49 -10.76 -0.32
CA THR A 198 -12.85 -10.90 -1.74
C THR A 198 -11.81 -10.36 -2.71
N GLY A 199 -10.84 -9.57 -2.25
CA GLY A 199 -9.90 -8.83 -3.12
C GLY A 199 -10.54 -7.65 -3.86
N GLN A 200 -11.83 -7.37 -3.61
CA GLN A 200 -12.56 -6.30 -4.27
C GLN A 200 -11.96 -4.93 -3.92
N PRO A 201 -11.59 -4.09 -4.90
CA PRO A 201 -11.17 -2.73 -4.62
C PRO A 201 -12.34 -1.93 -4.04
N VAL A 202 -12.14 -1.36 -2.85
CA VAL A 202 -13.10 -0.51 -2.13
C VAL A 202 -12.61 0.92 -1.96
N TRP A 203 -11.31 1.15 -2.16
CA TRP A 203 -10.68 2.46 -2.05
C TRP A 203 -9.46 2.54 -2.99
N ARG A 204 -9.13 3.73 -3.49
CA ARG A 204 -7.95 3.99 -4.33
C ARG A 204 -7.35 5.38 -4.07
N GLY A 205 -6.05 5.44 -3.89
CA GLY A 205 -5.29 6.69 -3.80
C GLY A 205 -4.17 6.75 -4.83
N ASP A 206 -3.92 7.93 -5.37
CA ASP A 206 -2.80 8.13 -6.28
C ASP A 206 -1.47 8.23 -5.51
N LYS A 207 -0.34 7.99 -6.18
CA LYS A 207 1.02 8.12 -5.63
C LYS A 207 1.30 7.21 -4.42
N ALA A 208 1.14 5.91 -4.60
CA ALA A 208 1.51 4.93 -3.58
C ALA A 208 2.95 5.14 -3.10
N PRO A 209 3.21 5.18 -1.79
CA PRO A 209 4.58 5.21 -1.28
C PRO A 209 5.33 3.94 -1.68
N GLU A 210 6.66 3.97 -1.61
CA GLU A 210 7.50 2.79 -1.88
C GLU A 210 7.13 1.63 -0.95
N ASP A 211 7.01 1.94 0.34
CA ASP A 211 6.57 1.01 1.38
C ASP A 211 5.15 1.35 1.88
N LEU A 212 4.18 0.47 1.65
CA LEU A 212 2.81 0.61 2.14
C LEU A 212 2.69 0.45 3.67
N ALA A 213 3.65 -0.18 4.35
CA ALA A 213 3.65 -0.28 5.81
C ALA A 213 3.84 1.10 6.48
N SER A 214 4.41 2.07 5.75
CA SER A 214 4.53 3.47 6.20
C SER A 214 3.19 4.24 6.21
N ILE A 215 2.14 3.67 5.62
CA ILE A 215 0.81 4.27 5.63
C ILE A 215 0.13 3.95 6.96
N HIS A 216 -0.17 4.99 7.72
CA HIS A 216 -0.91 4.90 8.96
C HIS A 216 -2.28 5.55 8.81
N GLN A 217 -3.26 5.07 9.57
CA GLN A 217 -4.56 5.71 9.69
C GLN A 217 -4.54 6.67 10.87
N GLY A 218 -5.02 7.89 10.66
CA GLY A 218 -5.13 8.89 11.70
C GLY A 218 -6.20 9.93 11.37
N THR A 219 -6.09 11.08 12.00
CA THR A 219 -6.97 12.23 11.76
C THR A 219 -6.16 13.45 11.35
N TRP A 220 -6.70 14.23 10.42
CA TRP A 220 -6.13 15.51 10.00
C TRP A 220 -7.25 16.54 9.91
N ALA A 221 -7.12 17.63 10.66
CA ALA A 221 -8.16 18.66 10.76
C ALA A 221 -9.55 18.07 11.14
N GLY A 222 -9.56 17.08 12.03
CA GLY A 222 -10.79 16.39 12.48
C GLY A 222 -11.40 15.43 11.45
N LYS A 223 -10.73 15.13 10.34
CA LYS A 223 -11.19 14.16 9.33
C LYS A 223 -10.29 12.92 9.28
N PRO A 224 -10.83 11.73 9.07
CA PRO A 224 -10.04 10.52 8.94
C PRO A 224 -9.19 10.55 7.66
N VAL A 225 -7.89 10.30 7.80
CA VAL A 225 -6.93 10.26 6.70
C VAL A 225 -6.04 9.03 6.78
N TYR A 226 -5.56 8.59 5.63
CA TYR A 226 -4.34 7.81 5.54
C TYR A 226 -3.17 8.76 5.35
N ALA A 227 -2.10 8.54 6.10
CA ALA A 227 -0.93 9.40 6.12
C ALA A 227 0.33 8.58 5.91
N ALA A 228 1.21 9.07 5.03
CA ALA A 228 2.54 8.51 4.84
C ALA A 228 3.57 9.64 4.76
N ALA A 229 4.71 9.44 5.41
CA ALA A 229 5.84 10.33 5.34
C ALA A 229 6.79 9.85 4.25
N GLU A 230 7.05 10.72 3.28
CA GLU A 230 8.03 10.53 2.22
C GLU A 230 9.18 11.50 2.43
N ARG A 231 10.31 11.25 1.77
CA ARG A 231 11.57 11.97 2.02
C ARG A 231 11.44 13.50 2.11
N ASN A 232 10.55 14.10 1.30
CA ASN A 232 10.36 15.55 1.21
C ASN A 232 8.89 15.98 1.35
N GLU A 233 7.97 15.08 1.68
CA GLU A 233 6.55 15.44 1.82
C GLU A 233 5.80 14.51 2.78
N LEU A 234 4.82 15.07 3.48
CA LEU A 234 3.77 14.32 4.16
C LEU A 234 2.59 14.21 3.19
N ARG A 235 2.21 12.99 2.82
CA ARG A 235 1.05 12.70 1.97
C ARG A 235 -0.15 12.33 2.82
N LEU A 236 -1.29 12.94 2.53
CA LEU A 236 -2.56 12.72 3.24
C LEU A 236 -3.66 12.36 2.24
N TRP A 237 -4.19 11.15 2.31
CA TRP A 237 -5.35 10.74 1.53
C TRP A 237 -6.61 10.69 2.39
N PRO A 238 -7.77 11.17 1.92
CA PRO A 238 -9.02 11.00 2.64
C PRO A 238 -9.43 9.51 2.67
N VAL A 239 -9.85 9.03 3.83
CA VAL A 239 -10.35 7.64 3.99
C VAL A 239 -11.65 7.44 3.22
N GLU A 240 -12.49 8.49 3.22
CA GLU A 240 -13.73 8.55 2.44
C GLU A 240 -13.45 9.06 1.03
N MET A 241 -13.89 8.30 0.02
CA MET A 241 -13.79 8.74 -1.35
C MET A 241 -14.92 9.72 -1.67
N PRO A 242 -14.64 10.86 -2.31
CA PRO A 242 -15.67 11.70 -2.90
C PRO A 242 -16.53 10.89 -3.88
N TYR A 243 -17.82 11.25 -3.94
CA TYR A 243 -18.74 10.59 -4.86
C TYR A 243 -18.25 10.72 -6.31
N ASP A 244 -18.36 9.65 -7.09
CA ASP A 244 -17.94 9.55 -8.49
C ASP A 244 -16.44 9.72 -8.81
N THR A 245 -15.53 9.77 -7.83
CA THR A 245 -14.08 9.81 -8.10
C THR A 245 -13.47 8.41 -8.25
N PRO A 246 -12.70 8.12 -9.32
CA PRO A 246 -12.08 6.81 -9.54
C PRO A 246 -10.88 6.54 -8.61
N SER A 247 -10.23 7.61 -8.12
CA SER A 247 -9.10 7.61 -7.20
C SER A 247 -9.06 8.97 -6.48
N VAL A 248 -8.44 9.03 -5.31
CA VAL A 248 -8.19 10.28 -4.57
C VAL A 248 -6.71 10.66 -4.62
N ALA A 249 -6.43 11.87 -5.08
CA ALA A 249 -5.08 12.43 -5.01
C ALA A 249 -4.75 12.81 -3.55
N PRO A 250 -3.52 12.57 -3.08
CA PRO A 250 -3.11 13.01 -1.75
C PRO A 250 -3.00 14.53 -1.69
N THR A 251 -3.33 15.09 -0.53
CA THR A 251 -2.82 16.40 -0.14
C THR A 251 -1.36 16.24 0.25
N SER A 252 -0.45 16.89 -0.48
CA SER A 252 0.97 16.90 -0.20
C SER A 252 1.35 18.13 0.62
N ILE A 253 1.98 17.92 1.77
CA ILE A 253 2.59 18.97 2.60
C ILE A 253 4.10 18.84 2.45
N GLY A 254 4.76 19.85 1.88
CA GLY A 254 6.21 19.83 1.70
C GLY A 254 6.95 19.84 3.04
N LEU A 255 8.02 19.04 3.13
CA LEU A 255 8.97 19.03 4.23
C LEU A 255 10.25 19.75 3.80
N GLU A 256 10.69 20.72 4.58
CA GLU A 256 11.95 21.42 4.33
C GLU A 256 13.15 20.55 4.76
N PRO A 257 14.36 20.82 4.25
CA PRO A 257 15.55 20.08 4.67
C PRO A 257 15.72 20.08 6.19
N GLY A 258 15.79 18.88 6.78
CA GLY A 258 15.91 18.69 8.23
C GLY A 258 14.59 18.48 8.96
N GLN A 259 13.44 18.66 8.31
CA GLN A 259 12.13 18.32 8.85
C GLN A 259 11.79 16.85 8.59
N THR A 260 11.14 16.21 9.56
CA THR A 260 10.61 14.85 9.45
C THR A 260 9.14 14.85 9.82
N ALA A 261 8.34 13.98 9.22
CA ALA A 261 6.95 13.80 9.60
C ALA A 261 6.78 12.48 10.34
N ARG A 262 5.98 12.49 11.42
CA ARG A 262 5.51 11.27 12.08
C ARG A 262 4.05 11.04 11.78
N THR A 263 3.75 9.83 11.33
CA THR A 263 2.43 9.41 10.86
C THR A 263 1.83 8.31 11.72
N ASP A 264 2.62 7.69 12.58
CA ASP A 264 2.24 6.59 13.47
C ASP A 264 1.59 7.07 14.78
N THR A 265 1.11 8.32 14.82
CA THR A 265 0.34 8.92 15.91
C THR A 265 -1.13 9.11 15.48
N HIS A 266 -2.03 9.42 16.42
CA HIS A 266 -3.44 9.63 16.06
C HIS A 266 -3.64 10.81 15.10
N THR A 267 -2.81 11.85 15.23
CA THR A 267 -2.75 13.00 14.33
C THR A 267 -1.32 13.17 13.84
N PRO A 268 -1.05 12.98 12.53
CA PRO A 268 0.29 13.21 11.99
C PRO A 268 0.80 14.61 12.30
N TYR A 269 2.10 14.74 12.51
CA TYR A 269 2.75 16.02 12.80
C TYR A 269 4.14 16.09 12.16
N ILE A 270 4.68 17.30 12.05
CA ILE A 270 6.01 17.55 11.49
C ILE A 270 6.95 17.98 12.61
N GLU A 271 8.08 17.31 12.73
CA GLU A 271 9.18 17.69 13.61
C GLU A 271 10.03 18.77 12.93
N LEU A 272 10.19 19.92 13.61
CA LEU A 272 10.96 21.05 13.10
C LEU A 272 12.39 21.10 13.67
N GLY A 273 12.68 20.27 14.67
CA GLY A 273 13.88 20.39 15.50
C GLY A 273 13.70 21.38 16.65
N ASP A 274 14.71 21.49 17.51
CA ASP A 274 14.80 22.46 18.61
C ASP A 274 13.53 22.59 19.49
N TRP A 275 12.90 21.46 19.79
CA TRP A 275 11.66 21.36 20.59
C TRP A 275 10.43 22.06 19.98
N TYR A 276 10.38 22.17 18.65
CA TYR A 276 9.18 22.60 17.93
C TYR A 276 8.63 21.48 17.08
N ILE A 277 7.31 21.37 17.10
CA ILE A 277 6.54 20.55 16.17
C ILE A 277 5.53 21.42 15.45
N ARG A 278 5.09 20.97 14.28
CA ARG A 278 4.04 21.61 13.51
C ARG A 278 2.86 20.67 13.37
N VAL A 279 1.71 21.14 13.83
CA VAL A 279 0.46 20.39 13.89
C VAL A 279 -0.66 21.13 13.15
N PRO A 280 -1.66 20.43 12.60
CA PRO A 280 -2.83 21.06 12.01
C PRO A 280 -3.81 21.55 13.07
N ASP A 281 -4.45 22.70 12.84
CA ASP A 281 -5.65 23.08 13.58
C ASP A 281 -6.90 22.36 13.02
N ARG A 282 -8.07 22.66 13.59
CA ARG A 282 -9.36 22.10 13.11
C ARG A 282 -9.73 22.51 11.68
N ALA A 283 -9.15 23.58 11.16
CA ALA A 283 -9.33 24.02 9.78
C ALA A 283 -8.27 23.42 8.83
N GLY A 284 -7.24 22.76 9.36
CA GLY A 284 -6.09 22.22 8.63
C GLY A 284 -4.95 23.22 8.45
N THR A 285 -5.01 24.38 9.10
CA THR A 285 -3.92 25.36 9.12
C THR A 285 -2.82 24.86 10.02
N LEU A 286 -1.61 24.80 9.49
CA LEU A 286 -0.42 24.40 10.24
C LEU A 286 0.03 25.52 11.18
N HIS A 287 0.37 25.16 12.40
CA HIS A 287 0.94 26.07 13.38
C HIS A 287 2.05 25.37 14.17
N ASP A 288 3.03 26.17 14.59
CA ASP A 288 4.19 25.70 15.33
C ASP A 288 3.87 25.69 16.82
N VAL A 289 4.18 24.57 17.47
CA VAL A 289 3.95 24.32 18.88
C VAL A 289 5.29 24.00 19.52
N MET A 290 5.66 24.78 20.54
CA MET A 290 6.82 24.50 21.35
C MET A 290 6.47 23.41 22.36
N ILE A 291 7.23 22.30 22.35
CA ILE A 291 7.16 21.28 23.40
C ILE A 291 8.16 21.62 24.51
N PRO A 292 7.96 21.12 25.74
CA PRO A 292 8.89 21.36 26.85
C PRO A 292 10.33 20.97 26.46
N PRO A 293 11.33 21.84 26.71
CA PRO A 293 12.72 21.51 26.38
C PRO A 293 13.18 20.21 27.04
N GLY A 294 13.90 19.39 26.28
CA GLY A 294 14.33 18.07 26.73
C GLY A 294 13.20 17.03 26.83
N SER A 295 12.14 17.21 26.03
CA SER A 295 11.10 16.20 25.82
C SER A 295 11.00 15.79 24.34
N THR A 296 10.39 14.64 24.11
CA THR A 296 10.01 14.14 22.78
C THR A 296 8.51 13.82 22.76
N VAL A 297 7.88 13.89 21.59
CA VAL A 297 6.44 13.61 21.44
C VAL A 297 6.18 12.11 21.57
N LEU A 298 5.22 11.76 22.41
CA LEU A 298 4.67 10.41 22.51
C LEU A 298 3.54 10.21 21.51
N ASP A 299 2.57 11.13 21.52
CA ASP A 299 1.37 11.07 20.71
C ASP A 299 0.77 12.46 20.52
N VAL A 300 0.05 12.64 19.42
CA VAL A 300 -0.79 13.81 19.17
C VAL A 300 -2.21 13.28 18.96
N ALA A 301 -3.08 13.50 19.93
CA ALA A 301 -4.45 13.01 19.92
C ALA A 301 -5.29 13.70 18.83
N ALA A 302 -6.42 13.09 18.48
CA ALA A 302 -7.35 13.61 17.48
C ALA A 302 -8.01 14.95 17.87
N ASP A 303 -8.05 15.25 19.18
CA ASP A 303 -8.60 16.52 19.70
C ASP A 303 -7.60 17.68 19.70
N GLY A 304 -6.35 17.41 19.30
CA GLY A 304 -5.23 18.37 19.28
C GLY A 304 -4.38 18.38 20.54
N THR A 305 -4.64 17.50 21.51
CA THR A 305 -3.82 17.35 22.71
C THR A 305 -2.49 16.67 22.34
N ILE A 306 -1.37 17.23 22.80
CA ILE A 306 -0.03 16.72 22.54
C ILE A 306 0.52 16.13 23.84
N THR A 307 0.92 14.87 23.81
CA THR A 307 1.57 14.22 24.95
C THR A 307 3.07 14.12 24.69
N THR A 308 3.91 14.60 25.60
CA THR A 308 5.37 14.51 25.49
C THR A 308 5.99 13.86 26.71
N ILE A 309 7.19 13.29 26.53
CA ILE A 309 7.95 12.65 27.59
C ILE A 309 9.35 13.23 27.69
N SER A 310 9.75 13.55 28.91
CA SER A 310 11.10 13.97 29.27
C SER A 310 11.78 12.88 30.11
N ALA A 311 12.96 13.16 30.66
CA ALA A 311 13.66 12.22 31.54
C ALA A 311 12.87 11.86 32.82
N THR A 312 12.02 12.75 33.33
CA THR A 312 11.36 12.59 34.65
C THR A 312 9.88 12.94 34.67
N LYS A 313 9.35 13.45 33.55
CA LYS A 313 7.95 13.89 33.47
C LYS A 313 7.33 13.57 32.12
N ILE A 314 6.05 13.26 32.16
CA ILE A 314 5.14 13.28 31.00
C ILE A 314 4.33 14.57 31.08
N TYR A 315 4.24 15.29 29.97
CA TYR A 315 3.48 16.52 29.84
C TYR A 315 2.31 16.31 28.89
N THR A 316 1.16 16.86 29.25
CA THR A 316 0.01 16.99 28.36
C THR A 316 -0.13 18.46 27.99
N LEU A 317 -0.09 18.78 26.71
CA LEU A 317 -0.14 20.14 26.18
C LEU A 317 -1.40 20.32 25.32
N ASP A 318 -1.93 21.54 25.27
CA ASP A 318 -2.87 21.90 24.22
C ASP A 318 -2.14 22.17 22.89
N ASN A 319 -2.92 22.42 21.84
CA ASN A 319 -2.41 22.75 20.51
C ASN A 319 -1.71 24.12 20.42
N THR A 320 -1.54 24.85 21.53
CA THR A 320 -0.73 26.07 21.59
C THR A 320 0.59 25.87 22.34
N GLY A 321 0.83 24.67 22.87
CA GLY A 321 2.01 24.33 23.67
C GLY A 321 1.87 24.70 25.14
N LYS A 322 0.67 25.05 25.60
CA LYS A 322 0.43 25.29 27.02
C LYS A 322 0.31 23.96 27.74
N ILE A 323 1.08 23.80 28.82
CA ILE A 323 1.01 22.62 29.70
C ILE A 323 -0.34 22.63 30.43
N LEU A 324 -1.12 21.57 30.21
CA LEU A 324 -2.39 21.30 30.87
C LEU A 324 -2.22 20.40 32.09
N GLU A 325 -1.34 19.40 31.99
CA GLU A 325 -1.08 18.41 33.04
C GLU A 325 0.41 18.02 33.05
N GLU A 326 0.92 17.71 34.25
CA GLU A 326 2.25 17.12 34.45
C GLU A 326 2.14 15.87 35.30
N LYS A 327 2.84 14.83 34.89
CA LYS A 327 2.89 13.55 35.59
C LYS A 327 4.34 13.11 35.77
N ASN A 328 4.68 12.62 36.95
CA ASN A 328 6.01 12.05 37.18
C ASN A 328 6.19 10.78 36.36
N PHE A 329 7.35 10.65 35.75
CA PHE A 329 7.82 9.48 35.02
C PHE A 329 9.10 8.98 35.67
N THR A 330 9.15 7.68 35.94
CA THR A 330 10.36 7.02 36.43
C THR A 330 10.99 6.28 35.25
N ALA A 331 12.08 6.83 34.73
CA ALA A 331 12.87 6.16 33.70
C ALA A 331 13.48 4.85 34.26
N PRO A 332 13.75 3.86 33.40
CA PRO A 332 14.50 2.67 33.80
C PRO A 332 15.86 3.01 34.40
N ASP A 333 16.37 2.11 35.25
CA ASP A 333 17.73 2.22 35.78
C ASP A 333 18.74 2.34 34.63
N GLY A 334 19.67 3.29 34.74
CA GLY A 334 20.68 3.59 33.70
C GLY A 334 20.23 4.63 32.66
N ALA A 335 18.94 4.95 32.54
CA ALA A 335 18.44 5.99 31.65
C ALA A 335 18.45 7.37 32.33
N THR A 336 19.38 8.25 31.92
CA THR A 336 19.52 9.60 32.52
C THR A 336 18.91 10.74 31.70
N LYS A 337 18.59 10.47 30.42
CA LYS A 337 18.07 11.43 29.44
C LYS A 337 16.64 11.08 29.05
N TYR A 338 15.99 11.98 28.30
CA TYR A 338 14.72 11.65 27.64
C TYR A 338 14.93 10.56 26.57
N PRO A 339 13.91 9.75 26.25
CA PRO A 339 14.03 8.72 25.23
C PRO A 339 14.35 9.35 23.88
N VAL A 340 15.34 8.79 23.18
CA VAL A 340 15.79 9.26 21.86
C VAL A 340 14.85 8.80 20.75
N ARG A 341 14.06 7.75 21.00
CA ARG A 341 13.05 7.23 20.07
C ARG A 341 11.82 6.76 20.83
N VAL A 342 10.68 6.91 20.17
CA VAL A 342 9.38 6.50 20.65
C VAL A 342 8.64 5.85 19.50
N TRP A 343 8.01 4.70 19.75
CA TRP A 343 7.06 4.11 18.83
C TRP A 343 5.77 3.77 19.56
N LEU A 344 4.62 4.03 18.94
CA LEU A 344 3.35 3.56 19.48
C LEU A 344 3.15 2.09 19.11
N LEU A 345 2.86 1.26 20.11
CA LEU A 345 2.50 -0.14 19.90
C LEU A 345 0.98 -0.26 19.77
N ASP A 346 0.25 0.38 20.68
CA ASP A 346 -1.20 0.52 20.64
C ASP A 346 -1.62 1.85 21.28
N ASP A 347 -2.92 2.06 21.45
CA ASP A 347 -3.50 3.29 22.00
C ASP A 347 -3.05 3.60 23.44
N THR A 348 -2.50 2.62 24.15
CA THR A 348 -2.14 2.67 25.57
C THR A 348 -0.70 2.27 25.88
N HIS A 349 0.08 1.84 24.88
CA HIS A 349 1.45 1.37 25.05
C HIS A 349 2.40 2.00 24.03
N ALA A 350 3.54 2.47 24.54
CA ALA A 350 4.62 3.00 23.73
C ALA A 350 5.92 2.24 24.03
N LEU A 351 6.68 1.94 22.97
CA LEU A 351 8.05 1.49 23.05
C LEU A 351 8.97 2.71 23.12
N LEU A 352 9.82 2.76 24.13
CA LEU A 352 10.77 3.83 24.36
C LEU A 352 12.19 3.28 24.25
N ALA A 353 13.09 4.05 23.63
CA ALA A 353 14.50 3.72 23.57
C ALA A 353 15.37 4.87 24.07
N TRP A 354 16.41 4.50 24.81
CA TRP A 354 17.49 5.37 25.26
C TRP A 354 18.80 4.83 24.72
N ASP A 355 19.55 5.70 24.05
CA ASP A 355 20.90 5.42 23.57
C ASP A 355 21.86 6.39 24.26
N ASP A 356 22.29 6.03 25.47
CA ASP A 356 23.20 6.83 26.30
C ASP A 356 24.48 6.04 26.60
N THR A 357 24.89 5.92 27.87
CA THR A 357 26.01 5.04 28.24
C THR A 357 25.64 3.57 28.08
N GLU A 358 24.36 3.26 28.36
CA GLU A 358 23.76 1.96 28.14
C GLU A 358 22.64 2.09 27.09
N ARG A 359 22.45 1.02 26.34
CA ARG A 359 21.33 0.88 25.40
C ARG A 359 20.18 0.30 26.17
N ILE A 360 19.11 1.06 26.32
CA ILE A 360 17.94 0.64 27.09
C ILE A 360 16.72 0.77 26.20
N MET A 361 15.89 -0.25 26.20
CA MET A 361 14.54 -0.19 25.64
C MET A 361 13.54 -0.60 26.71
N GLY A 362 12.32 -0.08 26.62
CA GLY A 362 11.25 -0.51 27.50
C GLY A 362 9.89 -0.13 26.97
N VAL A 363 8.88 -0.86 27.44
CA VAL A 363 7.48 -0.59 27.10
C VAL A 363 6.85 0.15 28.26
N MET A 364 6.24 1.29 27.95
CA MET A 364 5.52 2.12 28.91
C MET A 364 4.03 2.05 28.62
N ASN A 365 3.23 1.97 29.67
CA ASN A 365 1.80 2.23 29.57
C ASN A 365 1.56 3.76 29.58
N THR A 366 1.10 4.32 28.45
CA THR A 366 0.95 5.77 28.24
C THR A 366 -0.12 6.39 29.14
N SER A 367 -1.15 5.61 29.52
CA SER A 367 -2.22 6.09 30.41
C SER A 367 -1.71 6.23 31.86
N THR A 368 -0.96 5.25 32.36
CA THR A 368 -0.45 5.25 33.73
C THR A 368 0.92 5.90 33.86
N GLY A 369 1.65 6.13 32.77
CA GLY A 369 3.03 6.62 32.78
C GLY A 369 4.03 5.64 33.40
N SER A 370 3.60 4.40 33.66
CA SER A 370 4.43 3.38 34.29
C SER A 370 5.12 2.51 33.25
N MET A 371 6.40 2.20 33.49
CA MET A 371 7.11 1.19 32.73
C MET A 371 6.54 -0.20 33.04
N LEU A 372 6.16 -0.95 32.00
CA LEU A 372 5.77 -2.36 32.14
C LEU A 372 7.01 -3.22 32.37
N PHE A 373 8.04 -3.00 31.55
CA PHE A 373 9.34 -3.65 31.64
C PHE A 373 10.38 -2.85 30.84
N SER A 374 11.65 -3.14 31.10
CA SER A 374 12.79 -2.61 30.36
C SER A 374 13.89 -3.65 30.27
N GLY A 375 14.78 -3.50 29.29
CA GLY A 375 15.95 -4.34 29.12
C GLY A 375 16.99 -3.68 28.21
N THR A 376 18.10 -4.37 28.04
CA THR A 376 19.27 -3.89 27.31
C THR A 376 19.43 -4.64 25.99
N PRO A 377 18.83 -4.14 24.89
CA PRO A 377 18.94 -4.81 23.60
C PRO A 377 20.37 -4.74 23.06
N ARG A 378 20.70 -5.65 22.13
CA ARG A 378 22.00 -5.64 21.44
C ARG A 378 22.26 -4.33 20.69
N ALA A 379 21.23 -3.80 20.04
CA ALA A 379 21.23 -2.54 19.31
C ALA A 379 19.90 -1.82 19.49
N ILE A 380 19.94 -0.48 19.45
CA ILE A 380 18.73 0.34 19.34
C ILE A 380 18.32 0.38 17.86
N PRO A 381 17.08 0.00 17.51
CA PRO A 381 16.57 0.10 16.15
C PRO A 381 16.71 1.51 15.56
N THR A 382 16.97 1.56 14.26
CA THR A 382 16.97 2.83 13.52
C THR A 382 15.54 3.35 13.29
N ALA A 383 15.40 4.63 12.92
CA ALA A 383 14.09 5.20 12.59
C ALA A 383 13.47 4.62 11.31
N THR A 384 14.30 4.02 10.46
CA THR A 384 13.92 3.49 9.15
C THR A 384 13.54 2.01 9.20
N GLU A 385 13.79 1.34 10.34
CA GLU A 385 13.38 -0.06 10.51
C GLU A 385 11.86 -0.14 10.69
N PRO A 386 11.17 -1.03 9.95
CA PRO A 386 9.73 -1.18 10.06
C PRO A 386 9.38 -1.79 11.43
N LEU A 387 8.42 -1.16 12.10
CA LEU A 387 7.80 -1.71 13.30
C LEU A 387 6.62 -2.59 12.89
N LEU A 388 6.75 -3.89 13.16
CA LEU A 388 5.67 -4.86 12.99
C LEU A 388 4.91 -4.96 14.32
N VAL A 389 3.58 -4.80 14.31
CA VAL A 389 2.76 -4.90 15.53
C VAL A 389 1.54 -5.77 15.30
N ASP A 390 1.32 -6.72 16.21
CA ASP A 390 0.03 -7.39 16.39
C ASP A 390 -0.61 -6.85 17.68
N LYS A 391 -1.57 -5.93 17.50
CA LYS A 391 -2.25 -5.23 18.59
C LYS A 391 -3.13 -6.17 19.43
N GLU A 392 -3.68 -7.22 18.83
CA GLU A 392 -4.57 -8.16 19.52
C GLU A 392 -3.76 -9.12 20.40
N ALA A 393 -2.66 -9.65 19.85
CA ALA A 393 -1.75 -10.52 20.58
C ALA A 393 -0.85 -9.77 21.57
N LYS A 394 -0.80 -8.43 21.46
CA LYS A 394 0.12 -7.55 22.19
C LYS A 394 1.57 -7.96 22.01
N THR A 395 1.95 -8.12 20.75
CA THR A 395 3.32 -8.43 20.35
C THR A 395 3.80 -7.46 19.29
N ALA A 396 5.09 -7.23 19.22
CA ALA A 396 5.72 -6.40 18.21
C ALA A 396 7.13 -6.88 17.89
N ALA A 397 7.66 -6.44 16.76
CA ALA A 397 9.04 -6.69 16.36
C ALA A 397 9.60 -5.51 15.58
N ILE A 398 10.84 -5.15 15.87
CA ILE A 398 11.58 -4.10 15.17
C ILE A 398 13.07 -4.42 15.21
N GLY A 399 13.69 -4.47 14.03
CA GLY A 399 15.10 -4.82 13.90
C GLY A 399 15.43 -6.17 14.54
N SER A 400 16.35 -6.16 15.51
CA SER A 400 16.75 -7.35 16.27
C SER A 400 15.99 -7.56 17.58
N VAL A 401 14.87 -6.87 17.79
CA VAL A 401 14.14 -6.87 19.06
C VAL A 401 12.71 -7.33 18.85
N GLY A 402 12.35 -8.42 19.53
CA GLY A 402 10.99 -8.90 19.70
C GLY A 402 10.42 -8.39 21.02
N ILE A 403 9.14 -8.09 21.04
CA ILE A 403 8.47 -7.43 22.16
C ILE A 403 7.18 -8.19 22.44
N SER A 404 7.04 -8.67 23.67
CA SER A 404 5.77 -9.16 24.21
C SER A 404 5.33 -8.19 25.29
N TYR A 405 4.14 -7.62 25.18
CA TYR A 405 3.57 -6.68 26.17
C TYR A 405 2.18 -7.12 26.63
N ASN A 406 1.92 -8.43 26.55
CA ASN A 406 0.86 -9.12 27.27
C ASN A 406 1.29 -9.45 28.70
N ASP A 407 0.58 -10.36 29.37
CA ASP A 407 0.88 -10.79 30.75
C ASP A 407 2.28 -11.40 30.92
N GLN A 408 2.89 -11.90 29.84
CA GLN A 408 4.28 -12.38 29.77
C GLN A 408 5.16 -11.31 29.11
N ALA A 409 5.25 -10.17 29.80
CA ALA A 409 5.92 -8.99 29.26
C ALA A 409 7.45 -9.17 29.21
N ALA A 410 8.05 -9.03 28.03
CA ALA A 410 9.49 -9.24 27.82
C ALA A 410 10.02 -8.55 26.56
N LEU A 411 11.31 -8.18 26.60
CA LEU A 411 12.12 -7.96 25.40
C LEU A 411 12.83 -9.27 25.05
N ILE A 412 12.74 -9.67 23.79
CA ILE A 412 13.31 -10.89 23.25
C ILE A 412 14.36 -10.52 22.21
N ASP A 413 15.57 -11.04 22.37
CA ASP A 413 16.62 -10.90 21.36
C ASP A 413 16.27 -11.74 20.14
N LEU A 414 16.22 -11.10 18.97
CA LEU A 414 16.04 -11.78 17.69
C LEU A 414 17.40 -12.02 17.02
N PRO A 415 17.58 -13.16 16.35
CA PRO A 415 18.72 -13.36 15.46
C PRO A 415 18.63 -12.41 14.26
N THR A 416 19.75 -12.25 13.55
CA THR A 416 19.76 -11.49 12.30
C THR A 416 18.88 -12.20 11.26
N ALA A 417 17.74 -11.59 10.96
CA ALA A 417 16.79 -12.03 9.94
C ALA A 417 16.05 -10.79 9.41
N ASP A 418 15.59 -10.87 8.16
CA ASP A 418 14.80 -9.82 7.54
C ASP A 418 13.32 -10.03 7.88
N LEU A 419 12.78 -9.19 8.77
CA LEU A 419 11.44 -9.36 9.32
C LEU A 419 10.39 -8.94 8.29
N SER A 420 9.39 -9.80 8.06
CA SER A 420 8.38 -9.56 7.03
C SER A 420 6.96 -9.40 7.59
N ALA A 421 6.58 -10.22 8.57
CA ALA A 421 5.26 -10.13 9.22
C ALA A 421 5.31 -10.61 10.66
N ILE A 422 4.32 -10.19 11.46
CA ILE A 422 4.08 -10.72 12.80
C ILE A 422 2.60 -11.09 12.93
N HIS A 423 2.32 -12.22 13.58
CA HIS A 423 0.97 -12.59 13.98
C HIS A 423 0.98 -13.51 15.20
N GLY A 424 0.17 -13.18 16.20
CA GLY A 424 0.19 -13.89 17.48
C GLY A 424 1.55 -13.73 18.16
N ASN A 425 2.21 -14.86 18.44
CA ASN A 425 3.57 -14.89 19.00
C ASN A 425 4.64 -15.24 17.95
N LEU A 426 4.26 -15.33 16.67
CA LEU A 426 5.17 -15.73 15.60
C LEU A 426 5.56 -14.53 14.76
N ILE A 427 6.86 -14.36 14.58
CA ILE A 427 7.43 -13.47 13.57
C ILE A 427 7.83 -14.32 12.37
N TYR A 428 7.46 -13.85 11.19
CA TYR A 428 7.80 -14.42 9.90
C TYR A 428 8.93 -13.58 9.31
N ALA A 429 10.03 -14.24 8.94
CA ALA A 429 11.23 -13.55 8.48
C ALA A 429 11.95 -14.35 7.39
N ASN A 430 12.78 -13.67 6.60
CA ASN A 430 13.69 -14.27 5.67
C ASN A 430 15.08 -14.43 6.31
N SER A 431 15.67 -15.61 6.15
CA SER A 431 17.05 -15.90 6.50
C SER A 431 17.88 -16.16 5.24
N ASN A 432 19.20 -16.31 5.38
CA ASN A 432 20.07 -16.70 4.26
C ASN A 432 19.71 -18.07 3.65
N ASN A 433 18.98 -18.92 4.37
CA ASN A 433 18.59 -20.27 3.95
C ASN A 433 17.08 -20.37 3.65
N GLY A 434 16.42 -19.24 3.39
CA GLY A 434 14.99 -19.17 3.11
C GLY A 434 14.13 -18.74 4.30
N PRO A 435 12.81 -18.95 4.23
CA PRO A 435 11.87 -18.39 5.17
C PRO A 435 11.88 -19.15 6.49
N VAL A 436 11.81 -18.39 7.58
CA VAL A 436 11.85 -18.88 8.96
C VAL A 436 10.76 -18.21 9.79
N THR A 437 10.44 -18.86 10.90
CA THR A 437 9.61 -18.31 11.96
C THR A 437 10.37 -18.22 13.26
N LEU A 438 10.09 -17.17 14.03
CA LEU A 438 10.66 -16.90 15.35
C LEU A 438 9.51 -16.86 16.36
N ASP A 439 9.62 -17.58 17.48
CA ASP A 439 8.57 -17.68 18.50
C ASP A 439 8.92 -16.82 19.71
N LEU A 440 8.14 -15.77 19.92
CA LEU A 440 8.33 -14.78 21.00
C LEU A 440 8.04 -15.32 22.40
N ARG A 441 7.46 -16.53 22.52
CA ARG A 441 7.30 -17.18 23.84
C ARG A 441 8.62 -17.72 24.39
N LYS A 442 9.66 -17.76 23.58
CA LYS A 442 11.00 -18.18 24.00
C LYS A 442 11.87 -16.95 24.26
N PRO A 443 12.71 -16.97 25.32
CA PRO A 443 13.64 -15.87 25.61
C PRO A 443 14.70 -15.69 24.53
N GLU A 444 15.03 -16.76 23.80
CA GLU A 444 15.84 -16.73 22.58
C GLU A 444 15.00 -17.34 21.45
N ALA A 445 14.55 -16.49 20.52
CA ALA A 445 13.70 -16.91 19.43
C ALA A 445 14.55 -17.55 18.32
N GLU A 446 14.81 -18.85 18.43
CA GLU A 446 15.55 -19.60 17.42
C GLU A 446 14.78 -19.68 16.08
N PRO A 447 15.43 -19.47 14.94
CA PRO A 447 14.82 -19.64 13.63
C PRO A 447 14.34 -21.07 13.39
N LYS A 448 13.08 -21.21 13.00
CA LYS A 448 12.49 -22.48 12.59
C LYS A 448 11.95 -22.41 11.18
N THR A 449 12.35 -23.35 10.33
CA THR A 449 11.76 -23.53 9.01
C THR A 449 10.67 -24.61 9.06
N TRP A 450 9.71 -24.54 8.14
CA TRP A 450 8.69 -25.57 7.98
C TRP A 450 9.07 -26.54 6.85
N ALA A 451 8.59 -27.77 6.94
CA ALA A 451 8.98 -28.83 6.01
C ALA A 451 8.58 -28.57 4.54
N ASN A 452 7.57 -27.71 4.33
CA ASN A 452 7.08 -27.35 3.00
C ASN A 452 7.78 -26.12 2.39
N TYR A 453 8.59 -25.40 3.17
CA TYR A 453 9.34 -24.25 2.68
C TYR A 453 10.55 -24.67 1.84
N ARG A 454 10.74 -23.99 0.71
CA ARG A 454 11.96 -24.07 -0.09
C ARG A 454 12.88 -22.90 0.24
N ALA A 455 14.17 -23.06 -0.05
CA ALA A 455 15.16 -22.03 0.26
C ALA A 455 14.91 -20.72 -0.50
N GLU A 456 14.31 -20.81 -1.69
CA GLU A 456 13.96 -19.67 -2.54
C GLU A 456 12.60 -19.05 -2.24
N ASP A 457 11.79 -19.64 -1.35
CA ASP A 457 10.47 -19.11 -1.04
C ASP A 457 10.58 -17.82 -0.21
N PRO A 458 9.83 -16.74 -0.53
CA PRO A 458 9.72 -15.59 0.35
C PRO A 458 8.88 -15.93 1.59
N ALA A 459 9.23 -15.32 2.73
CA ALA A 459 8.36 -15.28 3.89
C ALA A 459 7.04 -14.55 3.56
N PRO A 460 5.95 -14.88 4.26
CA PRO A 460 4.70 -14.13 4.16
C PRO A 460 4.87 -12.64 4.40
N ALA A 461 4.30 -11.84 3.51
CA ALA A 461 4.30 -10.39 3.61
C ALA A 461 3.30 -9.87 4.66
N LEU A 462 2.27 -10.67 4.97
CA LEU A 462 1.30 -10.41 6.04
C LEU A 462 0.62 -11.72 6.44
N VAL A 463 0.31 -11.85 7.73
CA VAL A 463 -0.44 -12.99 8.29
C VAL A 463 -1.55 -12.46 9.19
N THR A 464 -2.71 -13.08 9.11
CA THR A 464 -3.91 -12.78 9.91
C THR A 464 -4.55 -14.09 10.38
N ASP A 465 -5.55 -14.03 11.26
CA ASP A 465 -6.22 -15.22 11.77
C ASP A 465 -6.84 -16.10 10.66
N ASP A 466 -7.33 -15.46 9.60
CA ASP A 466 -8.09 -16.10 8.53
C ASP A 466 -7.25 -16.37 7.27
N ALA A 467 -6.12 -15.69 7.11
CA ALA A 467 -5.39 -15.69 5.85
C ALA A 467 -3.92 -15.31 5.96
N VAL A 468 -3.16 -15.78 4.97
CA VAL A 468 -1.79 -15.37 4.70
C VAL A 468 -1.72 -14.66 3.35
N TYR A 469 -0.85 -13.65 3.26
CA TYR A 469 -0.58 -12.91 2.03
C TYR A 469 0.86 -13.14 1.60
N LEU A 470 1.02 -13.60 0.36
CA LEU A 470 2.31 -13.84 -0.27
C LEU A 470 2.47 -12.87 -1.44
N VAL A 471 3.61 -12.19 -1.48
CA VAL A 471 4.01 -11.38 -2.64
C VAL A 471 5.12 -12.13 -3.34
N ALA A 472 4.95 -12.38 -4.63
CA ALA A 472 5.92 -13.13 -5.40
C ALA A 472 6.05 -12.58 -6.82
N THR A 473 7.29 -12.54 -7.28
CA THR A 473 7.65 -12.13 -8.64
C THR A 473 7.92 -13.37 -9.49
N GLN A 474 7.17 -13.52 -10.59
CA GLN A 474 7.38 -14.56 -11.59
C GLN A 474 7.70 -13.90 -12.92
N LEU A 475 8.89 -14.17 -13.46
CA LEU A 475 9.43 -13.48 -14.63
C LEU A 475 9.43 -11.96 -14.37
N ASP A 476 8.59 -11.21 -15.09
CA ASP A 476 8.48 -9.74 -14.98
C ASP A 476 7.22 -9.27 -14.23
N ASN A 477 6.40 -10.20 -13.70
CA ASN A 477 5.15 -9.87 -13.03
C ASN A 477 5.20 -10.18 -11.54
N THR A 478 4.98 -9.17 -10.70
CA THR A 478 4.76 -9.34 -9.26
C THR A 478 3.27 -9.44 -8.97
N THR A 479 2.88 -10.43 -8.15
CA THR A 479 1.49 -10.70 -7.80
C THR A 479 1.36 -10.90 -6.29
N VAL A 480 0.33 -10.29 -5.71
CA VAL A 480 -0.11 -10.59 -4.34
C VAL A 480 -1.13 -11.70 -4.38
N TYR A 481 -0.94 -12.71 -3.55
CA TYR A 481 -1.82 -13.85 -3.38
C TYR A 481 -2.32 -13.87 -1.95
N ARG A 482 -3.64 -14.03 -1.78
CA ARG A 482 -4.23 -14.38 -0.49
C ARG A 482 -4.48 -15.88 -0.46
N SER A 483 -4.03 -16.54 0.59
CA SER A 483 -4.40 -17.92 0.90
C SER A 483 -5.18 -17.99 2.20
N ASN A 484 -6.27 -18.76 2.20
CA ASN A 484 -7.09 -18.97 3.39
C ASN A 484 -6.42 -19.97 4.32
N ARG A 485 -6.65 -19.78 5.61
CA ARG A 485 -6.38 -20.81 6.62
C ARG A 485 -7.27 -22.03 6.37
N GLU A 486 -6.68 -23.23 6.44
CA GLU A 486 -7.41 -24.50 6.40
C GLU A 486 -7.91 -24.83 7.81
N GLN A 487 -9.18 -25.24 7.92
CA GLN A 487 -9.84 -25.59 9.18
C GLN A 487 -9.42 -26.96 9.71
#